data_AF-A0A222W5D1-F1
#
_entry.id   AF-A0A222W5D1-F1
#
_cell.length_a   1.000
_cell.length_b   1.000
_cell.length_c   1.000
_cell.angle_alpha   90.00
_cell.angle_beta   90.00
_cell.angle_gamma   90.00
#
_symmetry.space_group_name_H-M   'P 1'
#
loop_
_entity.id
_entity.type
_entity.pdbx_description
1 polymer ?
#
loop_
_entity_poly.entity_id
_entity_poly.type
_entity_poly.pdbx_seq_one_letter_code
_entity_poly.pdbx_strand_id
1 'polypeptide(L)'
;MPIKLKRTIAIIVPGCHEKLILKRGLKKVAHFAHPRHGCQLFSEGESDEHLEGKKFIYHELKQAGWQVQYEAYQSELHQRPDILGQKAGCGLVAFEYQCAPISFQKLVYRSRGYKQGRLAYIWILGKRYFLKGRLTQQNAMFMHWAPNLGFYLLFLDIARKRFEIDYAIQQADFLPLKYLRHYAYSFQELVAFLHARHEICYYPLTAKQIMTQEYKFQQQIYYGSKSLASLRAYCYTKGLTLADLPKQIFIDSYHPPLYRKPLLVLRSFQLLDYQDTQAVLKDSLYLLPFVRIPPHLASGGLQLT
;
A
#
# COMPACT_ATOMS: atom_id res chain seq x y z
N MET A 1 -47.78 -4.45 -42.24
CA MET A 1 -46.77 -3.76 -41.41
C MET A 1 -46.06 -4.80 -40.56
N PRO A 2 -44.73 -5.00 -40.69
CA PRO A 2 -44.05 -6.02 -39.90
C PRO A 2 -43.78 -5.51 -38.48
N ILE A 3 -44.20 -6.30 -37.50
CA ILE A 3 -43.94 -6.11 -36.07
C ILE A 3 -42.44 -6.35 -35.83
N LYS A 4 -41.68 -5.30 -35.53
CA LYS A 4 -40.30 -5.42 -35.05
C LYS A 4 -40.31 -5.79 -33.56
N LEU A 5 -40.23 -7.09 -33.26
CA LEU A 5 -39.84 -7.56 -31.94
C LEU A 5 -38.37 -7.21 -31.67
N LYS A 6 -38.11 -6.11 -30.96
CA LYS A 6 -36.80 -5.87 -30.34
C LYS A 6 -36.70 -6.79 -29.12
N ARG A 7 -36.03 -7.93 -29.26
CA ARG A 7 -35.59 -8.74 -28.11
C ARG A 7 -34.54 -7.93 -27.32
N THR A 8 -34.97 -7.29 -26.24
CA THR A 8 -34.07 -6.75 -25.22
C THR A 8 -33.57 -7.92 -24.39
N ILE A 9 -32.41 -8.49 -24.76
CA ILE A 9 -31.77 -9.53 -23.95
C ILE A 9 -31.26 -8.86 -22.67
N ALA A 10 -31.90 -9.14 -21.54
CA ALA A 10 -31.40 -8.76 -20.23
C ALA A 10 -30.31 -9.77 -19.82
N ILE A 11 -29.05 -9.34 -19.87
CA ILE A 11 -27.93 -10.15 -19.39
C ILE A 11 -27.83 -9.93 -17.87
N ILE A 12 -28.06 -10.99 -17.10
CA ILE A 12 -27.93 -11.01 -15.64
C ILE A 12 -26.57 -11.62 -15.29
N VAL A 13 -25.80 -10.97 -14.43
CA VAL A 13 -24.48 -11.47 -14.03
C VAL A 13 -24.61 -12.46 -12.87
N PRO A 14 -24.03 -13.67 -12.96
CA PRO A 14 -24.19 -14.70 -11.93
C PRO A 14 -23.71 -14.27 -10.52
N GLY A 15 -22.75 -13.35 -10.42
CA GLY A 15 -22.14 -12.96 -9.15
C GLY A 15 -22.91 -11.89 -8.37
N CYS A 16 -23.48 -10.89 -9.04
CA CYS A 16 -24.21 -9.80 -8.37
C CYS A 16 -25.72 -9.86 -8.60
N HIS A 17 -26.19 -10.74 -9.49
CA HIS A 17 -27.58 -10.85 -9.93
C HIS A 17 -28.18 -9.56 -10.52
N GLU A 18 -27.35 -8.57 -10.82
CA GLU A 18 -27.76 -7.30 -11.42
C GLU A 18 -27.86 -7.41 -12.94
N LYS A 19 -28.76 -6.60 -13.52
CA LYS A 19 -28.93 -6.49 -14.98
C LYS A 19 -27.86 -5.56 -15.55
N LEU A 20 -27.16 -6.03 -16.59
CA LEU A 20 -26.22 -5.20 -17.33
C LEU A 20 -26.92 -4.20 -18.25
N ILE A 21 -26.37 -2.99 -18.34
CA ILE A 21 -26.79 -1.93 -19.26
C ILE A 21 -25.82 -1.88 -20.44
N LEU A 22 -26.35 -2.02 -21.65
CA LEU A 22 -25.55 -1.85 -22.87
C LEU A 22 -25.27 -0.35 -23.09
N LYS A 23 -24.03 0.08 -22.89
CA LYS A 23 -23.58 1.44 -23.21
C LYS A 23 -23.02 1.49 -24.62
N ARG A 24 -23.62 2.33 -25.46
CA ARG A 24 -23.16 2.64 -26.82
C ARG A 24 -23.00 4.14 -26.94
N GLY A 25 -21.80 4.61 -27.29
CA GLY A 25 -21.52 6.02 -27.52
C GLY A 25 -20.68 6.21 -28.76
N LEU A 26 -20.70 7.42 -29.32
CA LEU A 26 -19.98 7.75 -30.56
C LEU A 26 -18.45 7.60 -30.47
N LYS A 27 -17.88 7.63 -29.25
CA LYS A 27 -16.43 7.53 -28.98
C LYS A 27 -15.98 6.23 -28.31
N LYS A 28 -16.90 5.37 -27.85
CA LYS A 28 -16.56 4.14 -27.10
C LYS A 28 -17.28 2.95 -27.70
N VAL A 29 -16.54 1.87 -27.91
CA VAL A 29 -17.08 0.57 -28.36
C VAL A 29 -18.21 0.15 -27.43
N ALA A 30 -19.26 -0.43 -28.03
CA ALA A 30 -20.41 -0.95 -27.32
C ALA A 30 -19.97 -1.96 -26.26
N HIS A 31 -20.27 -1.71 -24.99
CA HIS A 31 -19.95 -2.61 -23.89
C HIS A 31 -21.10 -2.70 -22.89
N PHE A 32 -21.24 -3.84 -22.25
CA PHE A 32 -22.17 -4.02 -21.14
C PHE A 32 -21.52 -3.47 -19.86
N ALA A 33 -22.27 -2.70 -19.10
CA ALA A 33 -21.82 -2.07 -17.86
C ALA A 33 -22.87 -2.21 -16.76
N HIS A 34 -22.43 -2.30 -15.51
CA HIS A 34 -23.36 -2.28 -14.39
C HIS A 34 -24.01 -0.89 -14.23
N PRO A 35 -25.24 -0.83 -13.66
CA PRO A 35 -25.80 0.41 -13.16
C PRO A 35 -24.83 1.04 -12.14
N ARG A 36 -24.67 2.37 -12.18
CA ARG A 36 -23.74 3.11 -11.29
C ARG A 36 -24.02 2.88 -9.79
N HIS A 37 -25.22 2.45 -9.46
CA HIS A 37 -25.68 2.14 -8.11
C HIS A 37 -26.25 0.71 -8.13
N GLY A 38 -25.67 -0.21 -7.36
CA GLY A 38 -26.21 -1.58 -7.20
C GLY A 38 -25.13 -2.66 -7.16
N CYS A 39 -24.05 -2.53 -7.94
CA CYS A 39 -23.04 -3.58 -8.04
C CYS A 39 -21.69 -3.18 -7.41
N GLN A 40 -21.43 -3.65 -6.19
CA GLN A 40 -20.11 -3.51 -5.56
C GLN A 40 -19.07 -4.51 -6.10
N LEU A 41 -19.53 -5.60 -6.72
CA LEU A 41 -18.69 -6.67 -7.26
C LEU A 41 -17.97 -6.27 -8.56
N PHE A 42 -18.56 -5.35 -9.33
CA PHE A 42 -18.09 -4.95 -10.65
C PHE A 42 -18.06 -3.42 -10.74
N SER A 43 -17.14 -2.82 -9.99
CA SER A 43 -16.90 -1.39 -9.97
C SER A 43 -15.96 -1.00 -11.12
N GLU A 44 -16.52 -0.27 -12.09
CA GLU A 44 -15.82 0.50 -13.13
C GLU A 44 -15.08 -0.32 -14.20
N GLY A 45 -15.16 0.13 -15.46
CA GLY A 45 -14.47 -0.54 -16.56
C GLY A 45 -12.97 -0.52 -16.30
N GLU A 46 -12.34 -1.69 -16.32
CA GLU A 46 -10.91 -1.82 -16.12
C GLU A 46 -10.14 -1.00 -17.18
N SER A 47 -9.06 -0.33 -16.75
CA SER A 47 -8.20 0.39 -17.68
C SER A 47 -7.39 -0.58 -18.53
N ASP A 48 -6.90 -0.12 -19.68
CA ASP A 48 -6.00 -0.92 -20.53
C ASP A 48 -4.75 -1.35 -19.76
N GLU A 49 -4.20 -0.47 -18.92
CA GLU A 49 -3.08 -0.80 -18.02
C GLU A 49 -3.41 -1.96 -17.07
N HIS A 50 -4.61 -1.98 -16.49
CA HIS A 50 -5.05 -3.06 -15.61
C HIS A 50 -5.18 -4.38 -16.39
N LEU A 51 -5.82 -4.34 -17.55
CA LEU A 51 -6.01 -5.51 -18.40
C LEU A 51 -4.68 -6.09 -18.90
N GLU A 52 -3.77 -5.23 -19.36
CA GLU A 52 -2.42 -5.63 -19.80
C GLU A 52 -1.61 -6.21 -18.64
N GLY A 53 -1.69 -5.61 -17.45
CA GLY A 53 -0.94 -6.13 -16.31
C GLY A 53 -1.47 -7.43 -15.76
N LYS A 54 -2.78 -7.64 -15.74
CA LYS A 54 -3.35 -8.96 -15.47
C LYS A 54 -2.87 -9.99 -16.49
N LYS A 55 -2.86 -9.65 -17.79
CA LYS A 55 -2.33 -10.53 -18.83
C LYS A 55 -0.88 -10.89 -18.59
N PHE A 56 -0.05 -9.91 -18.28
CA PHE A 56 1.37 -10.13 -17.97
C PHE A 56 1.54 -11.10 -16.79
N ILE A 57 0.90 -10.82 -15.64
CA ILE A 57 1.00 -11.68 -14.46
C ILE A 57 0.52 -13.11 -14.77
N TYR A 58 -0.59 -13.26 -15.50
CA TYR A 58 -1.10 -14.57 -15.90
C TYR A 58 -0.08 -15.36 -16.72
N HIS A 59 0.52 -14.74 -17.72
CA HIS A 59 1.51 -15.38 -18.58
C HIS A 59 2.76 -15.78 -17.81
N GLU A 60 3.27 -14.89 -16.96
CA GLU A 60 4.43 -15.14 -16.10
C GLU A 60 4.19 -16.31 -15.13
N LEU A 61 3.02 -16.38 -14.49
CA LEU A 61 2.65 -17.50 -13.62
C LEU A 61 2.56 -18.82 -14.41
N LYS A 62 1.95 -18.80 -15.60
CA LYS A 62 1.88 -19.98 -16.47
C LYS A 62 3.26 -20.48 -16.87
N GLN A 63 4.16 -19.58 -17.26
CA GLN A 63 5.56 -19.92 -17.58
C GLN A 63 6.30 -20.48 -16.36
N ALA A 64 5.97 -20.02 -15.16
CA ALA A 64 6.49 -20.55 -13.90
C ALA A 64 5.86 -21.89 -13.45
N GLY A 65 5.02 -22.51 -14.29
CA GLY A 65 4.40 -23.81 -14.05
C GLY A 65 3.20 -23.78 -13.12
N TRP A 66 2.56 -22.62 -12.94
CA TRP A 66 1.33 -22.51 -12.15
C TRP A 66 0.11 -22.91 -12.98
N GLN A 67 -0.87 -23.53 -12.32
CA GLN A 67 -2.24 -23.56 -12.81
C GLN A 67 -2.88 -22.21 -12.46
N VAL A 68 -3.43 -21.52 -13.46
CA VAL A 68 -3.86 -20.12 -13.32
C VAL A 68 -5.26 -19.96 -13.89
N GLN A 69 -6.12 -19.25 -13.17
CA GLN A 69 -7.48 -18.90 -13.56
C GLN A 69 -7.69 -17.38 -13.46
N TYR A 70 -8.32 -16.80 -14.48
CA TYR A 70 -8.76 -15.39 -14.43
C TYR A 70 -10.03 -15.25 -13.63
N GLU A 71 -10.12 -14.19 -12.82
CA GLU A 71 -11.37 -13.72 -12.21
C GLU A 71 -12.21 -14.83 -11.56
N ALA A 72 -11.54 -15.82 -10.97
CA ALA A 72 -12.16 -17.00 -10.39
C ALA A 72 -12.93 -16.61 -9.13
N TYR A 73 -14.23 -16.39 -9.27
CA TYR A 73 -15.09 -15.99 -8.16
C TYR A 73 -15.06 -17.04 -7.05
N GLN A 74 -14.62 -16.64 -5.87
CA GLN A 74 -14.60 -17.42 -4.65
C GLN A 74 -15.91 -17.18 -3.91
N SER A 75 -16.92 -18.01 -4.19
CA SER A 75 -18.28 -17.86 -3.68
C SER A 75 -18.33 -17.78 -2.16
N GLU A 76 -17.58 -18.64 -1.47
CA GLU A 76 -17.50 -18.68 0.00
C GLU A 76 -16.92 -17.40 0.60
N LEU A 77 -16.06 -16.69 -0.15
CA LEU A 77 -15.41 -15.47 0.31
C LEU A 77 -16.14 -14.21 -0.19
N HIS A 78 -17.07 -14.36 -1.13
CA HIS A 78 -17.64 -13.27 -1.91
C HIS A 78 -16.57 -12.38 -2.56
N GLN A 79 -15.44 -12.99 -2.95
CA GLN A 79 -14.31 -12.27 -3.53
C GLN A 79 -13.98 -12.81 -4.91
N ARG A 80 -13.37 -11.93 -5.70
CA ARG A 80 -12.88 -12.25 -7.04
C ARG A 80 -11.45 -11.73 -7.13
N PRO A 81 -10.44 -12.58 -6.93
CA PRO A 81 -9.09 -12.18 -7.21
C PRO A 81 -8.93 -11.87 -8.69
N ASP A 82 -8.02 -10.95 -9.03
CA ASP A 82 -7.71 -10.68 -10.43
C ASP A 82 -7.20 -11.96 -11.11
N ILE A 83 -6.32 -12.67 -10.41
CA ILE A 83 -5.76 -13.95 -10.84
C ILE A 83 -5.69 -14.90 -9.63
N LEU A 84 -6.17 -16.13 -9.83
CA LEU A 84 -5.99 -17.21 -8.86
C LEU A 84 -4.96 -18.19 -9.42
N GLY A 85 -3.90 -18.43 -8.65
CA GLY A 85 -2.84 -19.37 -8.99
C GLY A 85 -2.77 -20.54 -8.02
N GLN A 86 -2.44 -21.72 -8.53
CA GLN A 86 -2.11 -22.91 -7.77
C GLN A 86 -0.84 -23.55 -8.32
N LYS A 87 0.04 -24.04 -7.46
CA LYS A 87 1.24 -24.78 -7.86
C LYS A 87 1.47 -25.94 -6.90
N ALA A 88 1.91 -27.10 -7.39
CA ALA A 88 2.18 -28.24 -6.51
C ALA A 88 3.15 -27.87 -5.38
N GLY A 89 2.84 -28.27 -4.14
CA GLY A 89 3.60 -27.88 -2.94
C GLY A 89 3.30 -26.47 -2.42
N CYS A 90 2.61 -25.64 -3.20
CA CYS A 90 2.09 -24.34 -2.80
C CYS A 90 0.55 -24.40 -2.69
N GLY A 91 -0.02 -23.76 -1.67
CA GLY A 91 -1.47 -23.59 -1.60
C GLY A 91 -2.02 -22.71 -2.72
N LEU A 92 -3.33 -22.44 -2.69
CA LEU A 92 -3.95 -21.43 -3.56
C LEU A 92 -3.44 -20.03 -3.19
N VAL A 93 -3.13 -19.23 -4.21
CA VAL A 93 -2.65 -17.85 -4.08
C VAL A 93 -3.51 -16.91 -4.92
N ALA A 94 -4.08 -15.90 -4.27
CA ALA A 94 -4.74 -14.78 -4.92
C ALA A 94 -3.72 -13.68 -5.29
N PHE A 95 -3.62 -13.34 -6.56
CA PHE A 95 -2.82 -12.22 -7.04
C PHE A 95 -3.74 -11.06 -7.39
N GLU A 96 -3.48 -9.91 -6.77
CA GLU A 96 -4.22 -8.66 -6.95
C GLU A 96 -3.33 -7.64 -7.67
N TYR A 97 -3.85 -6.99 -8.72
CA TYR A 97 -3.13 -5.96 -9.44
C TYR A 97 -3.82 -4.59 -9.31
N GLN A 98 -3.32 -3.75 -8.42
CA GLN A 98 -3.98 -2.48 -8.11
C GLN A 98 -3.40 -1.29 -8.91
N CYS A 99 -4.16 -0.78 -9.87
CA CYS A 99 -3.82 0.43 -10.64
C CYS A 99 -4.53 1.70 -10.14
N ALA A 100 -5.78 1.56 -9.72
CA ALA A 100 -6.62 2.66 -9.24
C ALA A 100 -6.49 2.86 -7.71
N PRO A 101 -6.88 4.01 -7.13
CA PRO A 101 -6.99 4.12 -5.67
C PRO A 101 -8.01 3.12 -5.09
N ILE A 102 -7.68 2.53 -3.96
CA ILE A 102 -8.57 1.67 -3.17
C ILE A 102 -8.67 2.21 -1.74
N SER A 103 -9.86 2.13 -1.14
CA SER A 103 -10.04 2.53 0.25
C SER A 103 -9.36 1.54 1.19
N PHE A 104 -8.87 2.04 2.33
CA PHE A 104 -8.29 1.19 3.36
C PHE A 104 -9.24 0.07 3.80
N GLN A 105 -10.52 0.40 4.02
CA GLN A 105 -11.54 -0.58 4.40
C GLN A 105 -11.71 -1.68 3.36
N LYS A 106 -11.76 -1.34 2.06
CA LYS A 106 -11.91 -2.33 0.98
C LYS A 106 -10.67 -3.23 0.87
N LEU A 107 -9.46 -2.66 0.97
CA LEU A 107 -8.22 -3.43 0.98
C LEU A 107 -8.16 -4.42 2.16
N VAL A 108 -8.52 -3.96 3.35
CA VAL A 108 -8.57 -4.81 4.56
C VAL A 108 -9.62 -5.90 4.41
N TYR A 109 -10.82 -5.58 3.92
CA TYR A 109 -11.88 -6.54 3.66
C TYR A 109 -11.41 -7.64 2.71
N ARG A 110 -10.82 -7.26 1.56
CA ARG A 110 -10.28 -8.21 0.58
C ARG A 110 -9.26 -9.16 1.22
N SER A 111 -8.22 -8.57 1.79
CA SER A 111 -7.09 -9.32 2.32
C SER A 111 -7.45 -10.21 3.52
N ARG A 112 -8.39 -9.78 4.37
CA ARG A 112 -8.91 -10.62 5.46
C ARG A 112 -9.73 -11.78 4.95
N GLY A 113 -10.56 -11.57 3.92
CA GLY A 113 -11.32 -12.66 3.31
C GLY A 113 -10.43 -13.74 2.72
N TYR A 114 -9.36 -13.39 1.99
CA TYR A 114 -8.38 -14.38 1.54
C TYR A 114 -7.78 -15.17 2.70
N LYS A 115 -7.36 -14.48 3.77
CA LYS A 115 -6.79 -15.13 4.95
C LYS A 115 -7.79 -16.08 5.64
N GLN A 116 -9.04 -15.68 5.77
CA GLN A 116 -10.12 -16.51 6.35
C GLN A 116 -10.39 -17.76 5.50
N GLY A 117 -10.34 -17.61 4.17
CA GLY A 117 -10.44 -18.71 3.22
C GLY A 117 -9.21 -19.60 3.13
N ARG A 118 -8.14 -19.33 3.91
CA ARG A 118 -6.84 -20.02 3.82
C ARG A 118 -6.16 -19.88 2.44
N LEU A 119 -6.47 -18.81 1.72
CA LEU A 119 -5.76 -18.41 0.51
C LEU A 119 -4.59 -17.50 0.89
N ALA A 120 -3.39 -17.83 0.42
CA ALA A 120 -2.31 -16.85 0.38
C ALA A 120 -2.66 -15.75 -0.62
N TYR A 121 -2.08 -14.56 -0.47
CA TYR A 121 -2.35 -13.46 -1.39
C TYR A 121 -1.14 -12.55 -1.58
N ILE A 122 -1.07 -11.92 -2.76
CA ILE A 122 -0.01 -10.98 -3.13
C ILE A 122 -0.66 -9.77 -3.79
N TRP A 123 -0.33 -8.57 -3.29
CA TRP A 123 -0.70 -7.31 -3.92
C TRP A 123 0.44 -6.80 -4.78
N ILE A 124 0.15 -6.50 -6.04
CA ILE A 124 1.06 -5.95 -7.03
C ILE A 124 0.54 -4.57 -7.43
N LEU A 125 1.40 -3.56 -7.42
CA LEU A 125 1.00 -2.18 -7.60
C LEU A 125 1.35 -1.63 -8.98
N GLY A 126 0.40 -0.95 -9.61
CA GLY A 126 0.62 -0.23 -10.87
C GLY A 126 1.33 1.11 -10.70
N LYS A 127 1.61 1.79 -11.82
CA LYS A 127 2.47 2.98 -11.90
C LYS A 127 2.05 4.15 -10.99
N ARG A 128 0.75 4.25 -10.68
CA ARG A 128 0.20 5.30 -9.81
C ARG A 128 0.84 5.29 -8.42
N TYR A 129 1.20 4.11 -7.92
CA TYR A 129 1.70 3.90 -6.56
C TYR A 129 3.22 4.04 -6.44
N PHE A 130 3.95 4.22 -7.55
CA PHE A 130 5.41 4.37 -7.53
C PHE A 130 5.84 5.44 -6.52
N LEU A 131 6.89 5.14 -5.76
CA LEU A 131 7.40 6.05 -4.73
C LEU A 131 8.00 7.31 -5.36
N LYS A 132 7.50 8.47 -4.93
CA LYS A 132 7.94 9.81 -5.39
C LYS A 132 8.64 10.59 -4.27
N GLY A 133 9.58 9.94 -3.59
CA GLY A 133 10.38 10.53 -2.51
C GLY A 133 9.68 10.66 -1.14
N ARG A 134 8.36 10.44 -1.03
CA ARG A 134 7.64 10.37 0.25
C ARG A 134 6.68 9.19 0.27
N LEU A 135 6.44 8.64 1.45
CA LEU A 135 5.44 7.59 1.66
C LEU A 135 4.08 8.25 1.91
N THR A 136 3.10 7.93 1.08
CA THR A 136 1.71 8.37 1.32
C THR A 136 0.96 7.28 2.06
N GLN A 137 -0.15 7.63 2.73
CA GLN A 137 -1.02 6.61 3.35
C GLN A 137 -1.57 5.61 2.31
N GLN A 138 -1.75 6.04 1.05
CA GLN A 138 -2.19 5.17 -0.04
C GLN A 138 -1.13 4.16 -0.45
N ASN A 139 0.16 4.49 -0.34
CA ASN A 139 1.25 3.55 -0.58
C ASN A 139 1.47 2.66 0.66
N ALA A 140 1.48 3.27 1.85
CA ALA A 140 1.79 2.59 3.11
C ALA A 140 0.85 1.41 3.40
N MET A 141 -0.43 1.52 3.05
CA MET A 141 -1.40 0.44 3.27
C MET A 141 -1.12 -0.85 2.48
N PHE A 142 -0.21 -0.82 1.49
CA PHE A 142 0.25 -2.00 0.76
C PHE A 142 1.61 -2.52 1.23
N MET A 143 2.22 -1.85 2.21
CA MET A 143 3.56 -2.19 2.62
C MET A 143 3.56 -3.54 3.33
N HIS A 144 4.52 -4.37 2.95
CA HIS A 144 4.81 -5.65 3.60
C HIS A 144 6.11 -5.54 4.38
N TRP A 145 6.33 -6.48 5.29
CA TRP A 145 7.59 -6.63 6.00
C TRP A 145 8.04 -8.08 5.93
N ALA A 146 9.32 -8.29 5.64
CA ALA A 146 9.97 -9.59 5.75
C ALA A 146 11.37 -9.42 6.37
N PRO A 147 11.85 -10.36 7.20
CA PRO A 147 13.16 -10.23 7.86
C PRO A 147 14.32 -10.02 6.88
N ASN A 148 14.28 -10.65 5.70
CA ASN A 148 15.31 -10.58 4.68
C ASN A 148 15.17 -9.38 3.71
N LEU A 149 14.06 -8.64 3.73
CA LEU A 149 13.81 -7.50 2.82
C LEU A 149 13.60 -6.18 3.56
N GLY A 150 13.34 -6.22 4.87
CA GLY A 150 12.79 -5.10 5.60
C GLY A 150 11.38 -4.76 5.11
N PHE A 151 11.03 -3.48 5.13
CA PHE A 151 9.78 -2.99 4.55
C PHE A 151 9.89 -2.94 3.03
N TYR A 152 8.89 -3.47 2.33
CA TYR A 152 8.90 -3.50 0.88
C TYR A 152 7.51 -3.29 0.25
N LEU A 153 7.54 -2.88 -1.02
CA LEU A 153 6.40 -2.76 -1.93
C LEU A 153 6.73 -3.50 -3.23
N LEU A 154 5.74 -4.19 -3.78
CA LEU A 154 5.84 -4.91 -5.05
C LEU A 154 5.05 -4.17 -6.12
N PHE A 155 5.73 -3.87 -7.22
CA PHE A 155 5.18 -3.15 -8.34
C PHE A 155 5.27 -3.96 -9.63
N LEU A 156 4.49 -3.54 -10.61
CA LEU A 156 4.57 -4.02 -11.98
C LEU A 156 4.66 -2.82 -12.92
N ASP A 157 5.79 -2.71 -13.62
CA ASP A 157 6.00 -1.75 -14.70
C ASP A 157 5.69 -2.42 -16.03
N ILE A 158 4.46 -2.25 -16.50
CA ILE A 158 4.00 -2.82 -17.78
C ILE A 158 4.70 -2.23 -18.98
N ALA A 159 5.07 -0.93 -18.94
CA ALA A 159 5.78 -0.31 -20.05
C ALA A 159 7.15 -0.98 -20.27
N ARG A 160 7.78 -1.47 -19.18
CA ARG A 160 9.06 -2.17 -19.21
C ARG A 160 8.94 -3.69 -19.07
N LYS A 161 7.73 -4.23 -18.97
CA LYS A 161 7.43 -5.66 -18.78
C LYS A 161 8.25 -6.31 -17.67
N ARG A 162 8.23 -5.73 -16.48
CA ARG A 162 9.01 -6.21 -15.32
C ARG A 162 8.32 -5.97 -13.99
N PHE A 163 8.61 -6.83 -13.03
CA PHE A 163 8.32 -6.57 -11.62
C PHE A 163 9.37 -5.63 -11.04
N GLU A 164 8.95 -4.71 -10.18
CA GLU A 164 9.87 -3.87 -9.41
C GLU A 164 9.64 -4.06 -7.92
N ILE A 165 10.71 -4.24 -7.17
CA ILE A 165 10.67 -4.41 -5.71
C ILE A 165 11.41 -3.23 -5.10
N ASP A 166 10.67 -2.34 -4.44
CA ASP A 166 11.27 -1.35 -3.54
C ASP A 166 11.34 -1.98 -2.15
N TYR A 167 12.54 -2.24 -1.64
CA TYR A 167 12.79 -2.92 -0.37
C TYR A 167 13.79 -2.13 0.48
N ALA A 168 14.03 -2.57 1.72
CA ALA A 168 14.78 -1.81 2.70
C ALA A 168 14.26 -0.36 2.85
N ILE A 169 12.93 -0.18 2.68
CA ILE A 169 12.31 1.14 2.71
C ILE A 169 12.53 1.72 4.10
N GLN A 170 13.02 2.94 4.15
CA GLN A 170 13.34 3.66 5.37
C GLN A 170 13.07 5.15 5.19
N GLN A 171 12.72 5.80 6.29
CA GLN A 171 12.35 7.21 6.31
C GLN A 171 13.15 7.99 7.35
N ALA A 172 13.18 9.30 7.18
CA ALA A 172 13.70 10.25 8.14
C ALA A 172 12.88 11.53 8.04
N ASP A 173 12.77 12.27 9.13
CA ASP A 173 11.94 13.47 9.20
C ASP A 173 12.36 14.49 8.14
N PHE A 174 11.38 14.98 7.39
CA PHE A 174 11.54 16.01 6.35
C PHE A 174 12.51 15.67 5.19
N LEU A 175 13.05 14.45 5.15
CA LEU A 175 13.95 13.99 4.11
C LEU A 175 13.22 13.05 3.12
N PRO A 176 13.75 12.88 1.90
CA PRO A 176 13.24 11.87 1.00
C PRO A 176 13.43 10.46 1.56
N LEU A 177 12.49 9.57 1.22
CA LEU A 177 12.64 8.12 1.46
C LEU A 177 13.95 7.61 0.88
N LYS A 178 14.54 6.64 1.57
CA LYS A 178 15.56 5.76 1.01
C LYS A 178 15.00 4.35 0.90
N TYR A 179 15.42 3.64 -0.13
CA TYR A 179 15.08 2.25 -0.38
C TYR A 179 16.08 1.71 -1.40
N LEU A 180 16.22 0.39 -1.42
CA LEU A 180 16.88 -0.34 -2.49
C LEU A 180 15.83 -0.76 -3.51
N ARG A 181 16.23 -0.91 -4.77
CA ARG A 181 15.34 -1.30 -5.86
C ARG A 181 15.90 -2.49 -6.62
N HIS A 182 15.07 -3.49 -6.84
CA HIS A 182 15.37 -4.63 -7.69
C HIS A 182 14.36 -4.73 -8.83
N TYR A 183 14.81 -5.25 -9.97
CA TYR A 183 14.01 -5.51 -11.15
C TYR A 183 14.06 -6.99 -11.47
N ALA A 184 12.89 -7.61 -11.57
CA ALA A 184 12.74 -8.99 -11.99
C ALA A 184 11.97 -9.03 -13.31
N TYR A 185 12.53 -9.70 -14.32
CA TYR A 185 11.95 -9.80 -15.66
C TYR A 185 11.12 -11.07 -15.83
N SER A 186 11.11 -11.95 -14.83
CA SER A 186 10.22 -13.10 -14.76
C SER A 186 9.64 -13.32 -13.36
N PHE A 187 8.55 -14.08 -13.27
CA PHE A 187 8.01 -14.48 -11.95
C PHE A 187 8.99 -15.35 -11.15
N GLN A 188 9.80 -16.17 -11.83
CA GLN A 188 10.83 -16.99 -11.19
C GLN A 188 11.93 -16.12 -10.58
N GLU A 189 12.40 -15.10 -11.32
CA GLU A 189 13.36 -14.12 -10.78
C GLU A 189 12.78 -13.37 -9.58
N LEU A 190 11.51 -12.95 -9.65
CA LEU A 190 10.83 -12.30 -8.54
C LEU A 190 10.84 -13.20 -7.30
N VAL A 191 10.41 -14.45 -7.43
CA VAL A 191 10.38 -15.42 -6.32
C VAL A 191 11.79 -15.67 -5.78
N ALA A 192 12.79 -15.88 -6.66
CA ALA A 192 14.17 -16.07 -6.24
C ALA A 192 14.69 -14.87 -5.44
N PHE A 193 14.41 -13.64 -5.87
CA PHE A 193 14.78 -12.44 -5.16
C PHE A 193 14.09 -12.32 -3.79
N LEU A 194 12.79 -12.60 -3.73
CA LEU A 194 12.02 -12.54 -2.48
C LEU A 194 12.50 -13.55 -1.43
N HIS A 195 13.07 -14.68 -1.85
CA HIS A 195 13.64 -15.70 -0.96
C HIS A 195 15.13 -15.50 -0.67
N ALA A 196 15.85 -14.70 -1.47
CA ALA A 196 17.26 -14.42 -1.24
C ALA A 196 17.47 -13.68 0.08
N ARG A 197 18.64 -13.88 0.69
CA ARG A 197 19.05 -13.15 1.90
C ARG A 197 19.60 -11.79 1.48
N HIS A 198 19.01 -10.71 2.00
CA HIS A 198 19.52 -9.36 1.84
C HIS A 198 19.88 -8.78 3.21
N GLU A 199 20.95 -8.00 3.25
CA GLU A 199 21.37 -7.28 4.45
C GLU A 199 20.65 -5.93 4.52
N ILE A 200 19.92 -5.70 5.60
CA ILE A 200 19.11 -4.50 5.78
C ILE A 200 19.75 -3.62 6.85
N CYS A 201 20.22 -2.45 6.45
CA CYS A 201 20.82 -1.46 7.33
C CYS A 201 20.11 -0.11 7.23
N TYR A 202 20.02 0.58 8.37
CA TYR A 202 19.54 1.96 8.43
C TYR A 202 20.71 2.93 8.25
N TYR A 203 20.57 3.88 7.33
CA TYR A 203 21.65 4.79 7.01
C TYR A 203 21.76 5.92 8.04
N PRO A 204 22.96 6.27 8.52
CA PRO A 204 23.15 7.48 9.30
C PRO A 204 22.86 8.72 8.44
N LEU A 205 22.45 9.80 9.10
CA LEU A 205 22.23 11.10 8.48
C LEU A 205 23.53 11.89 8.49
N THR A 206 23.78 12.58 7.38
CA THR A 206 24.87 13.55 7.30
C THR A 206 24.54 14.80 8.11
N ALA A 207 25.56 15.58 8.50
CA ALA A 207 25.36 16.87 9.18
C ALA A 207 24.40 17.79 8.41
N LYS A 208 24.51 17.83 7.07
CA LYS A 208 23.59 18.61 6.21
C LYS A 208 22.14 18.12 6.31
N GLN A 209 21.93 16.80 6.41
CA GLN A 209 20.59 16.23 6.55
C GLN A 209 19.99 16.52 7.93
N ILE A 210 20.80 16.49 8.99
CA ILE A 210 20.39 16.90 10.34
C ILE A 210 20.01 18.39 10.36
N MET A 211 20.85 19.27 9.80
CA MET A 211 20.51 20.69 9.66
C MET A 211 19.24 20.92 8.83
N THR A 212 19.00 20.10 7.81
CA THR A 212 17.76 20.16 7.01
C THR A 212 16.54 19.84 7.86
N GLN A 213 16.63 18.89 8.80
CA GLN A 213 15.54 18.60 9.73
C GLN A 213 15.21 19.81 10.60
N GLU A 214 16.23 20.41 11.23
CA GLU A 214 16.07 21.59 12.08
C GLU A 214 15.41 22.73 11.32
N TYR A 215 15.94 23.06 10.14
CA TYR A 215 15.41 24.12 9.29
C TYR A 215 13.94 23.86 8.89
N LYS A 216 13.61 22.63 8.47
CA LYS A 216 12.24 22.29 8.07
C LYS A 216 11.27 22.28 9.26
N PHE A 217 11.72 21.90 10.44
CA PHE A 217 10.93 22.00 11.66
C PHE A 217 10.61 23.46 12.01
N GLN A 218 11.62 24.34 11.99
CA GLN A 218 11.43 25.78 12.20
C GLN A 218 10.43 26.38 11.19
N GLN A 219 10.51 25.99 9.92
CA GLN A 219 9.54 26.40 8.90
C GLN A 219 8.12 25.92 9.24
N GLN A 220 7.94 24.69 9.76
CA GLN A 220 6.63 24.20 10.19
C GLN A 220 6.08 24.95 11.41
N ILE A 221 6.95 25.42 12.31
CA ILE A 221 6.57 26.29 13.43
C ILE A 221 6.06 27.62 12.87
N TYR A 222 6.87 28.28 12.04
CA TYR A 222 6.57 29.59 11.44
C TYR A 222 5.25 29.60 10.68
N TYR A 223 5.02 28.60 9.81
CA TYR A 223 3.77 28.50 9.03
C TYR A 223 2.61 27.86 9.79
N GLY A 224 2.76 27.56 11.09
CA GLY A 224 1.66 27.03 11.91
C GLY A 224 1.14 25.66 11.45
N SER A 225 2.01 24.73 11.08
CA SER A 225 1.62 23.42 10.54
C SER A 225 0.61 22.69 11.45
N LYS A 226 -0.45 22.15 10.84
CA LYS A 226 -1.47 21.34 11.54
C LYS A 226 -0.89 20.04 12.11
N SER A 227 0.17 19.50 11.52
CA SER A 227 0.83 18.28 12.03
C SER A 227 1.42 18.47 13.42
N LEU A 228 1.71 19.70 13.82
CA LEU A 228 2.31 20.05 15.11
C LEU A 228 1.27 20.59 16.11
N ALA A 229 -0.02 20.61 15.76
CA ALA A 229 -1.04 21.27 16.59
C ALA A 229 -1.15 20.65 18.00
N SER A 230 -1.23 19.33 18.10
CA SER A 230 -1.31 18.63 19.39
C SER A 230 -0.05 18.84 20.23
N LEU A 231 1.14 18.79 19.61
CA LEU A 231 2.40 19.02 20.31
C LEU A 231 2.52 20.47 20.81
N ARG A 232 2.09 21.44 19.99
CA ARG A 232 2.06 22.86 20.36
C ARG A 232 1.16 23.10 21.57
N ALA A 233 -0.06 22.55 21.54
CA ALA A 233 -0.99 22.65 22.66
C ALA A 233 -0.38 22.06 23.93
N TYR A 234 0.30 20.92 23.83
CA TYR A 234 0.96 20.31 24.98
C TYR A 234 2.14 21.13 25.52
N CYS A 235 2.99 21.68 24.65
CA CYS A 235 4.07 22.58 25.07
C CYS A 235 3.53 23.76 25.88
N TYR A 236 2.42 24.37 25.46
CA TYR A 236 1.80 25.47 26.20
C TYR A 236 1.33 25.06 27.61
N THR A 237 0.85 23.83 27.81
CA THR A 237 0.51 23.34 29.17
C THR A 237 1.73 23.23 30.09
N LYS A 238 2.94 23.19 29.52
CA LYS A 238 4.21 23.18 30.23
C LYS A 238 4.87 24.56 30.29
N GLY A 239 4.22 25.61 29.80
CA GLY A 239 4.80 26.95 29.69
C GLY A 239 5.90 27.08 28.63
N LEU A 240 5.96 26.14 27.68
CA LEU A 240 6.96 26.07 26.62
C LEU A 240 6.34 26.38 25.25
N THR A 241 7.19 26.80 24.32
CA THR A 241 6.89 26.85 22.88
C THR A 241 7.58 25.68 22.16
N LEU A 242 7.21 25.45 20.89
CA LEU A 242 7.89 24.45 20.06
C LEU A 242 9.38 24.79 19.81
N ALA A 243 9.77 26.06 19.94
CA ALA A 243 11.16 26.50 19.77
C ALA A 243 12.03 26.19 20.99
N ASP A 244 11.41 25.98 22.16
CA ASP A 244 12.11 25.64 23.41
C ASP A 244 12.42 24.12 23.49
N LEU A 245 11.89 23.32 22.56
CA LEU A 245 12.17 21.89 22.51
C LEU A 245 13.66 21.64 22.23
N PRO A 246 14.28 20.71 22.96
CA PRO A 246 15.72 20.55 22.88
C PRO A 246 16.10 19.70 21.66
N LYS A 247 17.31 19.90 21.13
CA LYS A 247 17.73 19.32 19.84
C LYS A 247 17.76 17.78 19.79
N GLN A 248 17.73 17.11 20.94
CA GLN A 248 17.69 15.64 21.02
C GLN A 248 16.44 15.03 20.37
N ILE A 249 15.40 15.82 20.07
CA ILE A 249 14.22 15.32 19.33
C ILE A 249 14.54 14.95 17.88
N PHE A 250 15.59 15.53 17.28
CA PHE A 250 16.00 15.21 15.91
C PHE A 250 16.73 13.87 15.85
N ILE A 251 16.47 13.11 14.78
CA ILE A 251 17.10 11.80 14.54
C ILE A 251 18.43 11.95 13.83
N ASP A 252 19.32 11.00 14.06
CA ASP A 252 20.67 10.91 13.49
C ASP A 252 20.80 9.80 12.43
N SER A 253 19.74 9.03 12.22
CA SER A 253 19.69 7.89 11.30
C SER A 253 18.29 7.74 10.71
N TYR A 254 18.22 7.16 9.52
CA TYR A 254 16.97 6.69 8.95
C TYR A 254 16.37 5.59 9.84
N HIS A 255 15.05 5.40 9.76
CA HIS A 255 14.33 4.44 10.59
C HIS A 255 13.21 3.75 9.80
N PRO A 256 12.57 2.69 10.35
CA PRO A 256 11.41 2.06 9.76
C PRO A 256 10.33 3.06 9.29
N PRO A 257 9.69 2.85 8.13
CA PRO A 257 8.74 3.78 7.53
C PRO A 257 7.34 3.67 8.15
N LEU A 258 7.28 3.77 9.47
CA LEU A 258 6.07 3.52 10.27
C LEU A 258 5.25 4.78 10.53
N TYR A 259 5.89 5.95 10.53
CA TYR A 259 5.28 7.18 11.03
C TYR A 259 4.84 8.08 9.87
N ARG A 260 3.54 8.35 9.84
CA ARG A 260 2.93 9.32 8.93
C ARG A 260 3.21 10.76 9.33
N LYS A 261 3.32 11.01 10.63
CA LYS A 261 3.81 12.29 11.19
C LYS A 261 5.32 12.21 11.41
N PRO A 262 6.03 13.36 11.45
CA PRO A 262 7.44 13.37 11.81
C PRO A 262 7.69 12.67 13.15
N LEU A 263 8.68 11.78 13.22
CA LEU A 263 9.05 11.01 14.42
C LEU A 263 9.44 11.92 15.58
N LEU A 264 10.03 13.10 15.30
CA LEU A 264 10.30 14.11 16.31
C LEU A 264 9.06 14.48 17.13
N VAL A 265 7.85 14.36 16.59
CA VAL A 265 6.60 14.66 17.33
C VAL A 265 6.46 13.69 18.50
N LEU A 266 6.60 12.39 18.24
CA LEU A 266 6.56 11.37 19.28
C LEU A 266 7.71 11.55 20.27
N ARG A 267 8.94 11.78 19.77
CA ARG A 267 10.11 12.00 20.63
C ARG A 267 9.94 13.22 21.54
N SER A 268 9.29 14.27 21.05
CA SER A 268 8.98 15.47 21.84
C SER A 268 8.00 15.17 22.97
N PHE A 269 6.94 14.40 22.70
CA PHE A 269 5.99 13.98 23.75
C PHE A 269 6.64 13.09 24.80
N GLN A 270 7.53 12.19 24.38
CA GLN A 270 8.30 11.34 25.30
C GLN A 270 9.22 12.17 26.20
N LEU A 271 9.91 13.16 25.63
CA LEU A 271 10.85 14.01 26.37
C LEU A 271 10.15 14.95 27.36
N LEU A 272 8.89 15.29 27.11
CA LEU A 272 8.06 16.12 27.98
C LEU A 272 7.23 15.31 29.00
N ASP A 273 7.50 14.01 29.15
CA ASP A 273 6.80 13.08 30.05
C ASP A 273 5.27 13.04 29.84
N TYR A 274 4.83 13.03 28.58
CA TYR A 274 3.41 12.89 28.27
C TYR A 274 2.89 11.51 28.65
N GLN A 275 1.81 11.46 29.44
CA GLN A 275 1.31 10.19 29.99
C GLN A 275 0.62 9.30 28.94
N ASP A 276 0.05 9.87 27.87
CA ASP A 276 -0.67 9.12 26.83
C ASP A 276 0.11 9.02 25.51
N THR A 277 1.34 8.52 25.58
CA THR A 277 2.17 8.28 24.37
C THR A 277 1.53 7.27 23.41
N GLN A 278 0.63 6.42 23.88
CA GLN A 278 -0.06 5.43 23.05
C GLN A 278 -1.08 6.08 22.11
N ALA A 279 -1.85 7.06 22.58
CA ALA A 279 -2.74 7.82 21.70
C ALA A 279 -1.93 8.61 20.64
N VAL A 280 -0.82 9.23 21.04
CA VAL A 280 0.08 9.95 20.12
C VAL A 280 0.62 9.00 19.05
N LEU A 281 1.07 7.81 19.47
CA LEU A 281 1.60 6.80 18.57
C LEU A 281 0.53 6.37 17.56
N LYS A 282 -0.67 6.00 18.02
CA LYS A 282 -1.77 5.56 17.17
C LYS A 282 -2.15 6.60 16.10
N ASP A 283 -2.12 7.88 16.45
CA ASP A 283 -2.40 9.00 15.54
C ASP A 283 -1.21 9.36 14.63
N SER A 284 0.01 8.93 14.98
CA SER A 284 1.22 9.21 14.23
C SER A 284 1.60 8.12 13.23
N LEU A 285 1.10 6.89 13.41
CA LEU A 285 1.43 5.74 12.55
C LEU A 285 0.65 5.74 11.23
N TYR A 286 1.26 5.17 10.19
CA TYR A 286 0.52 4.74 9.01
C TYR A 286 -0.43 3.59 9.34
N LEU A 287 -1.54 3.51 8.62
CA LEU A 287 -2.35 2.29 8.61
C LEU A 287 -1.66 1.23 7.74
N LEU A 288 -1.15 0.17 8.37
CA LEU A 288 -0.35 -0.90 7.77
C LEU A 288 -1.04 -2.27 7.98
N PRO A 289 -2.02 -2.66 7.17
CA PRO A 289 -2.87 -3.82 7.43
C PRO A 289 -2.16 -5.17 7.24
N PHE A 290 -1.00 -5.17 6.58
CA PHE A 290 -0.20 -6.37 6.31
C PHE A 290 1.03 -6.51 7.20
N VAL A 291 1.35 -5.48 7.99
CA VAL A 291 2.51 -5.47 8.86
C VAL A 291 2.04 -5.69 10.29
N ARG A 292 2.54 -6.76 10.90
CA ARG A 292 2.59 -6.84 12.36
C ARG A 292 3.88 -6.16 12.75
N ILE A 293 3.78 -5.02 13.44
CA ILE A 293 4.97 -4.24 13.76
C ILE A 293 5.78 -5.05 14.79
N PRO A 294 7.00 -5.52 14.46
CA PRO A 294 7.80 -6.26 15.41
C PRO A 294 8.16 -5.34 16.59
N PRO A 295 8.14 -5.83 17.84
CA PRO A 295 8.42 -5.00 19.01
C PRO A 295 9.77 -4.27 18.95
N HIS A 296 10.76 -4.84 18.26
CA HIS A 296 12.10 -4.25 18.12
C HIS A 296 12.21 -3.16 17.03
N LEU A 297 11.23 -3.02 16.13
CA LEU A 297 11.24 -2.00 15.07
C LEU A 297 10.53 -0.70 15.48
N ALA A 298 9.88 -0.69 16.64
CA ALA A 298 9.44 0.55 17.27
C ALA A 298 10.65 1.26 17.88
N SER A 299 11.25 2.20 17.16
CA SER A 299 12.25 3.09 17.74
C SER A 299 11.59 3.88 18.89
N GLY A 300 12.22 3.91 20.06
CA GLY A 300 11.72 4.65 21.24
C GLY A 300 11.10 3.81 22.35
N GLY A 301 11.48 2.53 22.51
CA GLY A 301 11.11 1.73 23.70
C GLY A 301 9.65 1.28 23.77
N LEU A 302 8.91 1.34 22.66
CA LEU A 302 7.51 0.95 22.60
C LEU A 302 7.37 -0.53 22.28
N GLN A 303 6.96 -1.34 23.27
CA GLN A 303 6.34 -2.63 22.98
C GLN A 303 5.01 -2.37 22.26
N LEU A 304 4.96 -2.73 20.98
CA LEU A 304 3.73 -2.77 20.20
C LEU A 304 3.10 -4.15 20.43
N THR A 305 2.06 -4.21 21.27
CA THR A 305 1.23 -5.41 21.45
C THR A 305 0.32 -5.64 20.26
#